data_AF-A0A9E2ZVP2-F1
#
_entry.id   AF-A0A9E2ZVP2-F1
#
_cell.length_a   1.000
_cell.length_b   1.000
_cell.length_c   1.000
_cell.angle_alpha   90.00
_cell.angle_beta   90.00
_cell.angle_gamma   90.00
#
_symmetry.space_group_name_H-M   'P 1'
#
loop_
_entity.id
_entity.type
_entity.pdbx_description
1 polymer ?
#
loop_
_entity_poly.entity_id
_entity_poly.type
_entity_poly.pdbx_seq_one_letter_code
_entity_poly.pdbx_strand_id
1 'polypeptide(L)'
;MARFVAFLRGVMPTNAKMPELRKAFERAGFTNVKTVLGSGNVVFDARSASEAALAKKAEAAMAKHLGTSFPAIVHSTNSLQRMLAADPFGEFRLPANAKRVVTFLRKPQKTKLRLPIEFEGA
;
A
#
# COMPACT_ATOMS: atom_id res chain seq x y z
N MET A 1 5.23 -17.87 6.07
CA MET A 1 5.05 -16.41 6.25
C MET A 1 4.31 -15.86 5.04
N ALA A 2 3.55 -14.78 5.18
CA ALA A 2 2.82 -14.16 4.08
C ALA A 2 3.54 -12.89 3.61
N ARG A 3 3.39 -12.55 2.32
CA ARG A 3 4.04 -11.39 1.71
C ARG A 3 3.07 -10.23 1.53
N PHE A 4 3.49 -9.05 1.98
CA PHE A 4 2.69 -7.84 2.07
C PHE A 4 3.38 -6.67 1.36
N VAL A 5 2.58 -5.68 0.99
CA VAL A 5 3.00 -4.38 0.47
C VAL A 5 2.44 -3.30 1.39
N ALA A 6 3.29 -2.40 1.87
CA ALA A 6 2.91 -1.16 2.53
C ALA A 6 3.00 -0.01 1.51
N PHE A 7 1.85 0.57 1.18
CA PHE A 7 1.76 1.82 0.43
C PHE A 7 1.89 2.98 1.40
N LEU A 8 3.01 3.72 1.31
CA LEU A 8 3.28 4.86 2.18
C LEU A 8 2.74 6.15 1.57
N ARG A 9 2.19 7.03 2.39
CA ARG A 9 1.64 8.33 1.98
C ARG A 9 2.49 9.47 2.53
N GLY A 10 2.72 10.50 1.71
CA GLY A 10 3.47 11.70 2.13
C GLY A 10 4.99 11.53 2.23
N VAL A 11 5.58 10.55 1.52
CA VAL A 11 7.03 10.27 1.57
C VAL A 11 7.86 11.31 0.80
N MET A 12 7.30 11.95 -0.23
CA MET A 12 7.97 13.07 -0.91
C MET A 12 7.32 14.39 -0.52
N PRO A 13 8.09 15.48 -0.37
CA PRO A 13 9.54 15.61 -0.62
C PRO A 13 10.43 15.34 0.62
N THR A 14 9.93 14.65 1.65
CA THR A 14 10.58 14.53 2.98
C THR A 14 11.91 13.74 2.98
N ASN A 15 12.45 13.35 1.81
CA ASN A 15 13.77 12.72 1.62
C ASN A 15 14.04 11.52 2.55
N ALA A 16 13.03 10.70 2.84
CA ALA A 16 13.24 9.46 3.58
C ALA A 16 14.29 8.59 2.86
N LYS A 17 15.40 8.28 3.53
CA LYS A 17 16.45 7.44 2.93
C LYS A 17 15.96 6.00 2.89
N MET A 18 15.81 5.45 1.69
CA MET A 18 15.32 4.08 1.48
C MET A 18 16.07 3.01 2.31
N PRO A 19 17.41 3.07 2.49
CA PRO A 19 18.11 2.13 3.36
C PRO A 19 17.68 2.22 4.83
N GLU A 20 17.38 3.42 5.34
CA GLU A 20 16.93 3.62 6.72
C GLU A 20 15.48 3.13 6.87
N LEU A 21 14.62 3.42 5.89
CA LEU A 21 13.25 2.91 5.84
C LEU A 21 13.22 1.37 5.87
N ARG A 22 14.06 0.73 5.07
CA ARG A 22 14.25 -0.72 5.08
C ARG A 22 14.66 -1.22 6.46
N LYS A 23 15.68 -0.62 7.07
CA LYS A 23 16.15 -0.99 8.41
C LYS A 23 15.07 -0.82 9.48
N ALA A 24 14.22 0.21 9.37
CA ALA A 24 13.11 0.40 10.30
C ALA A 24 12.10 -0.76 10.24
N PHE A 25 11.76 -1.23 9.03
CA PHE A 25 10.90 -2.41 8.84
C PHE A 25 11.56 -3.70 9.33
N GLU A 26 12.85 -3.89 9.08
CA GLU A 26 13.61 -5.04 9.60
C GLU A 26 13.65 -5.05 11.14
N ARG A 27 13.86 -3.89 11.77
CA ARG A 27 13.80 -3.72 13.24
C ARG A 27 12.41 -3.96 13.82
N ALA A 28 11.36 -3.77 13.03
CA ALA A 28 10.00 -4.17 13.40
C ALA A 28 9.81 -5.70 13.39
N GLY A 29 10.81 -6.48 12.97
CA GLY A 29 10.72 -7.94 12.86
C GLY A 29 10.00 -8.40 11.58
N PHE A 30 9.89 -7.53 10.58
CA PHE A 30 9.57 -7.96 9.22
C PHE A 30 10.83 -8.50 8.53
N THR A 31 10.65 -9.38 7.56
CA THR A 31 11.76 -10.02 6.84
C THR A 31 11.62 -9.81 5.34
N ASN A 32 12.68 -10.12 4.58
CA ASN A 32 12.68 -9.98 3.10
C ASN A 32 12.20 -8.59 2.62
N VAL A 33 12.59 -7.55 3.36
CA VAL A 33 12.16 -6.16 3.16
C VAL A 33 12.83 -5.56 1.93
N LYS A 34 12.03 -5.00 1.03
CA LYS A 34 12.48 -4.27 -0.17
C LYS A 34 11.68 -2.98 -0.34
N THR A 35 12.35 -1.89 -0.69
CA THR A 35 11.70 -0.63 -1.06
C THR A 35 11.50 -0.55 -2.57
N VAL A 36 10.40 0.07 -3.02
CA VAL A 36 10.05 0.21 -4.45
C VAL A 36 10.03 1.70 -4.82
N LEU A 37 10.92 2.08 -5.74
CA LEU A 37 11.09 3.45 -6.26
C LEU A 37 11.38 4.49 -5.14
N GLY A 38 11.50 5.76 -5.52
CA GLY A 38 11.62 6.88 -4.56
C GLY A 38 10.34 7.20 -3.78
N SER A 39 9.22 6.55 -4.14
CA SER A 39 7.92 6.72 -3.48
C SER A 39 7.85 6.10 -2.08
N GLY A 40 8.82 5.25 -1.70
CA GLY A 40 8.89 4.66 -0.38
C GLY A 40 7.93 3.50 -0.12
N ASN A 41 7.27 2.93 -1.13
CA ASN A 41 6.47 1.72 -0.93
C ASN A 41 7.37 0.56 -0.51
N VAL A 42 6.92 -0.26 0.45
CA VAL A 42 7.74 -1.33 1.04
C VAL A 42 7.08 -2.67 0.86
N VAL A 43 7.82 -3.67 0.38
CA VAL A 43 7.39 -5.06 0.27
C VAL A 43 8.13 -5.87 1.33
N PHE A 44 7.43 -6.70 2.10
CA PHE A 44 8.02 -7.44 3.21
C PHE A 44 7.23 -8.72 3.53
N ASP A 45 7.87 -9.65 4.23
CA ASP A 45 7.25 -10.86 4.73
C ASP A 45 6.99 -10.72 6.23
N ALA A 46 5.82 -11.19 6.67
CA ALA A 46 5.40 -11.17 8.07
C ALA A 46 4.69 -12.47 8.48
N ARG A 47 4.64 -12.72 9.80
CA ARG A 47 3.69 -13.71 10.34
C ARG A 47 2.26 -13.22 10.10
N SER A 48 1.33 -14.16 9.98
CA SER A 48 -0.08 -13.82 9.72
C SER A 48 -0.61 -12.91 10.83
N ALA A 49 -1.09 -11.73 10.44
CA ALA A 49 -1.69 -10.72 11.28
C ALA A 49 -2.63 -9.87 10.41
N SER A 50 -3.51 -9.07 11.03
CA SER A 50 -4.35 -8.16 10.26
C SER A 50 -3.52 -7.08 9.57
N GLU A 51 -3.93 -6.68 8.36
CA GLU A 51 -3.28 -5.61 7.59
C GLU A 51 -3.18 -4.31 8.40
N ALA A 52 -4.23 -3.99 9.17
CA ALA A 52 -4.23 -2.83 10.08
C ALA A 52 -3.19 -2.93 11.22
N ALA A 53 -2.98 -4.12 11.78
CA ALA A 53 -1.95 -4.32 12.81
C ALA A 53 -0.54 -4.19 12.21
N LEU A 54 -0.32 -4.75 11.01
CA LEU A 54 0.94 -4.60 10.29
C LEU A 54 1.24 -3.13 9.95
N ALA A 55 0.23 -2.38 9.51
CA ALA A 55 0.35 -0.94 9.24
C ALA A 55 0.76 -0.16 10.49
N LYS A 56 0.04 -0.35 11.61
CA LYS A 56 0.38 0.29 12.90
C LYS A 56 1.80 -0.05 13.36
N LYS A 57 2.21 -1.30 13.19
CA LYS A 57 3.56 -1.75 13.57
C LYS A 57 4.64 -1.08 12.72
N ALA A 58 4.42 -0.97 11.40
CA ALA A 58 5.32 -0.26 10.49
C ALA A 58 5.41 1.23 10.83
N GLU A 59 4.27 1.89 11.06
CA GLU A 59 4.19 3.31 11.44
C GLU A 59 4.95 3.59 12.75
N ALA A 60 4.78 2.74 13.77
CA ALA A 60 5.50 2.85 15.03
C ALA A 60 7.01 2.65 14.86
N ALA A 61 7.43 1.70 14.01
CA ALA A 61 8.84 1.45 13.75
C ALA A 61 9.50 2.61 13.00
N MET A 62 8.81 3.20 12.02
CA MET A 62 9.27 4.42 11.34
C MET A 62 9.41 5.57 12.34
N ALA A 63 8.38 5.84 13.14
CA ALA A 63 8.44 6.90 14.15
C ALA A 63 9.64 6.74 15.09
N LYS A 64 9.86 5.51 15.58
CA LYS A 64 10.94 5.19 16.52
C LYS A 64 12.34 5.26 15.91
N HIS A 65 12.52 4.85 14.66
CA HIS A 65 13.83 4.65 14.06
C HIS A 65 14.23 5.70 13.02
N LEU A 66 13.27 6.45 12.49
CA LEU A 66 13.47 7.52 11.51
C LEU A 66 13.15 8.91 12.08
N GLY A 67 12.54 8.99 13.27
CA GLY A 67 12.04 10.25 13.84
C GLY A 67 10.81 10.82 13.12
N THR A 68 10.29 10.11 12.12
CA THR A 68 9.09 10.48 11.37
C THR A 68 8.29 9.23 11.03
N SER A 69 6.99 9.39 10.82
CA SER A 69 6.09 8.29 10.43
C SER A 69 5.27 8.68 9.23
N PHE A 70 5.19 7.75 8.27
CA PHE A 70 4.33 7.89 7.09
C PHE A 70 3.09 7.03 7.28
N PRO A 71 1.87 7.55 7.05
CA PRO A 71 0.68 6.71 7.04
C PRO A 71 0.84 5.54 6.05
N ALA A 72 0.57 4.33 6.53
CA ALA A 72 0.72 3.11 5.77
C ALA A 72 -0.63 2.45 5.51
N ILE A 73 -0.85 2.05 4.26
CA ILE A 73 -1.93 1.12 3.87
C ILE A 73 -1.28 -0.19 3.46
N VAL A 74 -1.56 -1.25 4.20
CA VAL A 74 -0.96 -2.56 3.98
C VAL A 74 -1.94 -3.46 3.24
N HIS A 75 -1.47 -4.16 2.22
CA HIS A 75 -2.21 -5.23 1.56
C HIS A 75 -1.35 -6.47 1.36
N SER A 76 -1.96 -7.65 1.49
CA SER A 76 -1.32 -8.89 1.05
C SER A 76 -1.12 -8.90 -0.46
N THR A 77 0.00 -9.46 -0.92
CA THR A 77 0.28 -9.66 -2.35
C THR A 77 -0.80 -10.48 -3.04
N ASN A 78 -1.33 -11.51 -2.38
CA ASN A 78 -2.46 -12.30 -2.89
C ASN A 78 -3.72 -11.45 -3.11
N SER A 79 -4.03 -10.49 -2.23
CA SER A 79 -5.18 -9.61 -2.42
C SER A 79 -4.99 -8.67 -3.63
N LEU A 80 -3.79 -8.14 -3.80
CA LEU A 80 -3.46 -7.31 -4.95
C LEU A 80 -3.50 -8.10 -6.26
N GLN A 81 -3.00 -9.35 -6.27
CA GLN A 81 -3.09 -10.24 -7.44
C GLN A 81 -4.53 -10.57 -7.80
N ARG A 82 -5.39 -10.85 -6.81
CA ARG A 82 -6.83 -11.06 -7.07
C ARG A 82 -7.50 -9.82 -7.64
N MET A 83 -7.15 -8.63 -7.14
CA MET A 83 -7.67 -7.37 -7.68
C MET A 83 -7.24 -7.19 -9.15
N LEU A 84 -5.98 -7.49 -9.48
CA LEU A 84 -5.51 -7.43 -10.87
C LEU A 84 -6.22 -8.46 -11.76
N ALA A 85 -6.41 -9.69 -11.28
CA ALA A 85 -7.08 -10.75 -12.02
C ALA A 85 -8.57 -10.48 -12.24
N ALA A 86 -9.22 -9.73 -11.34
CA ALA A 86 -10.60 -9.29 -11.49
C ALA A 86 -10.78 -8.21 -12.56
N ASP A 87 -9.68 -7.65 -13.10
CA ASP A 87 -9.65 -6.59 -14.10
C ASP A 87 -10.73 -5.51 -13.87
N PRO A 88 -10.60 -4.67 -12.82
CA PRO A 88 -11.62 -3.70 -12.44
C PRO A 88 -11.91 -2.65 -13.52
N PHE A 89 -11.12 -2.61 -14.59
CA PHE A 89 -11.28 -1.70 -15.71
C PHE A 89 -11.78 -2.40 -16.99
N GLY A 90 -11.94 -3.73 -16.97
CA GLY A 90 -12.20 -4.54 -18.17
C GLY A 90 -13.57 -4.31 -18.81
N GLU A 91 -14.55 -3.85 -18.03
CA GLU A 91 -15.90 -3.54 -18.53
C GLU A 91 -15.97 -2.16 -19.21
N PHE A 92 -14.93 -1.32 -19.08
CA PHE A 92 -14.93 0.05 -19.57
C PHE A 92 -14.19 0.20 -20.89
N ARG A 93 -14.73 1.01 -21.80
CA ARG A 93 -14.05 1.40 -23.05
C ARG A 93 -13.10 2.56 -22.81
N LEU A 94 -11.89 2.23 -22.38
CA LEU A 94 -10.88 3.23 -22.06
C LEU A 94 -10.04 3.63 -23.29
N PRO A 95 -9.79 4.94 -23.53
CA PRO A 95 -8.79 5.39 -24.49
C PRO A 95 -7.40 4.80 -24.22
N ALA A 96 -6.58 4.66 -25.27
CA ALA A 96 -5.23 4.09 -25.14
C ALA A 96 -4.32 4.86 -24.16
N ASN A 97 -4.57 6.17 -23.98
CA ASN A 97 -3.84 7.05 -23.07
C ASN A 97 -4.54 7.23 -21.71
N ALA A 98 -5.59 6.47 -21.41
CA ALA A 98 -6.29 6.56 -20.14
C ALA A 98 -5.40 6.15 -18.96
N LYS A 99 -5.49 6.92 -17.87
CA LYS A 99 -4.82 6.60 -16.61
C LYS A 99 -5.72 5.72 -15.76
N ARG A 100 -5.31 4.48 -15.54
CA ARG A 100 -5.96 3.57 -14.58
C ARG A 100 -5.47 3.88 -13.18
N VAL A 101 -6.37 4.35 -12.32
CA VAL A 101 -6.02 4.76 -10.94
C VAL A 101 -6.80 3.89 -9.96
N VAL A 102 -6.06 3.26 -9.05
CA VAL A 102 -6.64 2.54 -7.91
C VAL A 102 -6.31 3.32 -6.64
N THR A 103 -7.35 3.63 -5.87
CA THR A 103 -7.19 4.27 -4.55
C THR A 103 -7.57 3.29 -3.46
N PHE A 104 -6.66 3.07 -2.52
CA PHE A 104 -6.92 2.24 -1.35
C PHE A 104 -7.40 3.10 -0.18
N LEU A 105 -8.40 2.59 0.54
CA LEU A 105 -8.88 3.20 1.79
C LEU A 105 -8.22 2.50 2.97
N ARG A 106 -7.77 3.28 3.96
CA ARG A 106 -7.11 2.77 5.17
C ARG A 106 -8.05 1.94 6.06
N LYS A 107 -9.35 2.25 6.01
CA LYS A 107 -10.39 1.52 6.74
C LYS A 107 -11.53 1.23 5.77
N PRO A 108 -12.15 0.05 5.85
CA PRO A 108 -13.37 -0.24 5.10
C PRO A 108 -14.41 0.84 5.37
N GLN A 109 -14.99 1.39 4.32
CA GLN A 109 -16.08 2.36 4.41
C GLN A 109 -17.36 1.71 3.91
N LYS A 110 -18.43 1.82 4.70
CA LYS A 110 -19.77 1.52 4.19
C LYS A 110 -20.19 2.72 3.36
N THR A 111 -20.35 2.51 2.06
CA THR A 111 -20.90 3.53 1.17
C THR A 111 -22.38 3.28 0.93
N LYS A 112 -23.16 4.36 0.83
CA LYS A 112 -24.54 4.31 0.33
C LYS A 112 -24.59 4.36 -1.20
N LEU A 113 -23.45 4.58 -1.85
CA LEU A 113 -23.34 4.65 -3.30
C LEU A 113 -23.39 3.25 -3.89
N ARG A 114 -24.17 3.09 -4.96
CA ARG A 114 -24.13 1.89 -5.79
C ARG A 114 -22.91 2.00 -6.71
N LEU A 115 -21.95 1.10 -6.55
CA LEU A 115 -20.75 1.01 -7.39
C LEU A 115 -20.93 -0.07 -8.47
N PRO A 116 -20.27 0.04 -9.63
CA PRO A 116 -19.46 1.19 -10.06
C PRO A 116 -20.35 2.41 -10.35
N ILE A 117 -19.84 3.60 -9.99
CA ILE A 117 -20.46 4.86 -10.44
C ILE A 117 -19.83 5.17 -11.78
N GLU A 118 -20.68 5.32 -12.79
CA GLU A 118 -20.25 5.80 -14.10
C GLU A 118 -20.48 7.30 -14.20
N PHE A 119 -19.49 8.05 -14.69
CA PHE A 119 -19.66 9.46 -15.04
C PHE A 119 -19.08 9.71 -16.43
N GLU A 120 -19.93 10.12 -17.37
CA GLU A 120 -19.56 10.41 -18.77
C GLU A 120 -18.86 9.24 -19.51
N GLY A 121 -19.23 7.97 -19.23
CA GLY A 121 -18.69 6.81 -19.97
C GLY A 121 -17.51 6.10 -19.31
N ALA A 122 -17.15 6.45 -18.07
CA ALA A 122 -16.06 5.87 -17.27
C ALA A 122 -16.54 5.39 -15.91
#